data_AF-A0A8I0L884-F1
#
_entry.id   AF-A0A8I0L884-F1
#
_cell.length_a   1.000
_cell.length_b   1.000
_cell.length_c   1.000
_cell.angle_alpha   90.00
_cell.angle_beta   90.00
_cell.angle_gamma   90.00
#
_symmetry.space_group_name_H-M   'P 1'
#
loop_
_entity.id
_entity.type
_entity.pdbx_description
1 polymer ?
#
loop_
_entity_poly.entity_id
_entity_poly.type
_entity_poly.pdbx_seq_one_letter_code
_entity_poly.pdbx_strand_id
1 'polypeptide(L)' 'MAQVKEQCTGGDAVYGGIDSMQKLRANMAANCIPEEIFDMDYTCFEDFLKKRRHLMAQKIQHYYEMLR' A
#
# COMPACT_ATOMS: atom_id res chain seq x y z
N MET A 1 -7.15 -6.69 -5.86
CA MET A 1 -7.31 -5.23 -5.67
C MET A 1 -8.46 -4.59 -6.46
N ALA A 2 -9.12 -5.30 -7.39
CA ALA A 2 -10.18 -4.70 -8.22
C ALA A 2 -11.37 -4.12 -7.42
N GLN A 3 -11.90 -4.87 -6.45
CA GLN A 3 -13.03 -4.42 -5.61
C GLN A 3 -12.68 -3.20 -4.74
N VAL A 4 -11.46 -3.12 -4.22
CA VAL A 4 -11.01 -1.98 -3.41
C VAL A 4 -10.87 -0.72 -4.28
N LYS A 5 -10.41 -0.86 -5.52
CA LYS A 5 -10.38 0.24 -6.50
C LYS A 5 -11.79 0.74 -6.81
N GLU A 6 -12.74 -0.17 -7.03
CA GLU A 6 -14.14 0.15 -7.32
C GLU A 6 -14.80 0.93 -6.17
N GLN A 7 -14.62 0.48 -4.93
CA GLN A 7 -15.05 1.21 -3.73
C GLN A 7 -14.46 2.62 -3.68
N CYS A 8 -13.19 2.79 -4.02
CA CYS A 8 -12.52 4.09 -4.04
C CYS A 8 -12.97 5.03 -5.18
N THR A 9 -13.76 4.53 -6.13
CA THR A 9 -14.30 5.28 -7.28
C THR A 9 -15.80 5.58 -7.17
N GLY A 10 -16.40 5.38 -6.00
CA GLY A 10 -17.82 5.66 -5.74
C GLY A 10 -18.70 4.41 -5.60
N GLY A 11 -18.11 3.22 -5.51
CA GLY A 11 -18.82 2.00 -5.12
C GLY A 11 -19.10 1.96 -3.62
N ASP A 12 -20.01 1.08 -3.20
CA ASP A 12 -20.34 0.88 -1.79
C ASP A 12 -19.11 0.45 -0.98
N ALA A 13 -19.03 0.91 0.28
CA ALA A 13 -17.92 0.58 1.17
C ALA A 13 -18.00 -0.87 1.65
N VAL A 14 -17.37 -1.79 0.91
CA VAL A 14 -17.27 -3.22 1.24
C VAL A 14 -16.17 -3.48 2.28
N TYR A 15 -15.06 -2.75 2.20
CA TYR A 15 -13.87 -2.91 3.04
C TYR A 15 -13.58 -1.64 3.84
N GLY A 16 -14.11 -1.57 5.08
CA GLY A 16 -13.80 -0.53 6.05
C GLY A 16 -14.05 0.92 5.56
N GLY A 17 -13.36 1.90 6.14
CA GLY A 17 -13.53 3.32 5.84
C GLY A 17 -12.64 3.88 4.72
N ILE A 18 -12.04 3.02 3.89
CA ILE A 18 -11.18 3.46 2.78
C ILE A 18 -12.05 3.67 1.54
N ASP A 19 -12.65 4.85 1.42
CA ASP A 19 -13.64 5.23 0.40
C ASP A 19 -13.05 6.06 -0.77
N SER A 20 -11.74 6.31 -0.77
CA SER A 20 -11.09 7.12 -1.81
C SER A 20 -9.71 6.60 -2.14
N MET A 21 -9.30 6.79 -3.40
CA MET A 21 -7.97 6.39 -3.86
C MET A 21 -6.85 7.08 -3.08
N GLN A 22 -7.10 8.30 -2.60
CA GLN A 22 -6.15 9.03 -1.77
C GLN A 22 -5.97 8.37 -0.40
N LYS A 23 -7.08 8.01 0.27
CA LYS A 23 -7.02 7.28 1.55
C LYS A 23 -6.37 5.90 1.37
N LEU A 24 -6.66 5.22 0.25
CA LEU A 24 -6.04 3.93 -0.05
C LEU A 24 -4.53 4.04 -0.22
N ARG A 25 -4.05 4.98 -1.03
CA ARG A 25 -2.61 5.22 -1.22
C ARG A 25 -1.92 5.61 0.09
N ALA A 26 -2.54 6.49 0.89
CA ALA A 26 -2.02 6.86 2.20
C ALA A 26 -1.90 5.65 3.12
N ASN A 27 -2.92 4.79 3.16
CA ASN A 27 -2.90 3.55 3.94
C ASN A 27 -1.83 2.57 3.42
N MET A 28 -1.67 2.44 2.11
CA MET A 28 -0.64 1.59 1.50
C MET A 28 0.76 2.08 1.87
N ALA A 29 1.04 3.39 1.74
CA ALA A 29 2.31 3.99 2.11
C ALA A 29 2.60 3.80 3.62
N ALA A 30 1.59 4.03 4.47
CA ALA A 30 1.70 3.81 5.91
C ALA A 30 2.03 2.35 6.26
N ASN A 31 1.59 1.38 5.45
CA ASN A 31 1.84 -0.05 5.67
C ASN A 31 2.95 -0.63 4.78
N CYS A 32 3.74 0.22 4.12
CA CYS A 32 4.84 -0.18 3.24
C CYS A 32 4.39 -1.14 2.11
N ILE A 33 3.18 -0.95 1.59
CA ILE A 33 2.67 -1.71 0.46
C ILE A 33 3.08 -1.00 -0.84
N PRO A 34 3.85 -1.65 -1.74
CA PRO A 34 4.22 -1.07 -3.04
C PRO A 34 2.97 -0.76 -3.89
N GLU A 35 2.97 0.37 -4.60
CA GLU A 35 1.85 0.74 -5.49
C GLU A 35 1.68 -0.24 -6.65
N GLU A 36 2.76 -0.88 -7.08
CA GLU A 36 2.77 -1.86 -8.16
C GLU A 36 1.95 -3.12 -7.83
N ILE A 37 1.49 -3.30 -6.58
CA ILE A 37 0.53 -4.37 -6.22
C ILE A 37 -0.74 -4.33 -7.07
N PHE A 38 -1.07 -3.18 -7.65
CA PHE A 38 -2.22 -3.03 -8.56
C PHE A 38 -2.02 -3.73 -9.91
N ASP A 39 -0.78 -3.98 -10.29
CA ASP A 39 -0.36 -4.56 -11.58
C ASP A 39 0.39 -5.90 -11.37
N MET A 40 0.44 -6.40 -10.13
CA MET A 40 1.05 -7.68 -9.77
C MET A 40 0.00 -8.78 -9.63
N ASP A 41 0.42 -10.01 -9.95
CA ASP A 41 -0.30 -11.22 -9.61
C ASP A 41 0.55 -12.13 -8.71
N TYR A 42 0.12 -13.38 -8.53
CA TYR A 42 0.80 -14.35 -7.67
C TYR A 42 2.22 -14.71 -8.14
N THR A 43 2.53 -14.55 -9.43
CA THR A 43 3.86 -14.84 -9.99
C THR A 43 4.89 -13.78 -9.57
N CYS A 44 4.43 -12.58 -9.23
CA CYS A 44 5.27 -11.45 -8.78
C CYS A 44 5.54 -11.45 -7.27
N PHE A 45 5.19 -12.52 -6.54
CA PHE A 45 5.25 -12.54 -5.07
C PHE A 45 6.65 -12.25 -4.51
N GLU A 46 7.70 -12.81 -5.10
CA GLU A 46 9.08 -12.57 -4.67
C GLU A 46 9.50 -11.10 -4.83
N ASP A 47 9.09 -10.46 -5.93
CA ASP A 47 9.42 -9.06 -6.19
C ASP A 47 8.61 -8.13 -5.29
N PHE A 48 7.35 -8.47 -5.01
CA PHE A 48 6.57 -7.80 -3.97
C PHE A 48 7.30 -7.85 -2.61
N LEU A 49 7.79 -9.02 -2.19
CA LEU A 49 8.50 -9.17 -0.92
C LEU A 49 9.77 -8.32 -0.88
N LYS A 50 10.56 -8.28 -1.96
CA LYS A 50 11.76 -7.44 -2.05
C LYS A 50 11.41 -5.95 -1.92
N LYS A 51 10.44 -5.47 -2.70
CA LYS A 51 10.02 -4.06 -2.67
C LYS A 51 9.49 -3.66 -1.29
N ARG A 52 8.63 -4.49 -0.71
CA ARG A 52 8.08 -4.26 0.64
C ARG A 52 9.18 -4.18 1.71
N ARG A 53 10.17 -5.08 1.69
CA ARG A 53 11.31 -5.03 2.63
C ARG A 53 12.08 -3.71 2.52
N HIS A 54 12.30 -3.22 1.30
CA HIS A 54 12.96 -1.94 1.08
C HIS A 54 12.17 -0.76 1.67
N LEU A 55 10.86 -0.69 1.41
CA LEU A 55 9.98 0.35 1.97
C LEU A 55 9.95 0.33 3.50
N MET A 56 9.93 -0.87 4.11
CA MET A 56 9.99 -1.00 5.57
C MET A 56 11.33 -0.51 6.13
N ALA A 57 12.44 -0.85 5.49
CA ALA A 57 13.77 -0.39 5.90
C ALA A 57 13.87 1.15 5.85
N GLN A 58 13.38 1.77 4.77
CA GLN A 58 13.31 3.23 4.66
C GLN A 58 12.45 3.86 5.75
N LYS A 59 11.28 3.28 6.05
CA LYS A 59 10.39 3.77 7.11
C LYS A 59 11.07 3.72 8.49
N ILE A 60 11.79 2.64 8.80
CA ILE A 60 12.55 2.50 10.04
C ILE A 60 13.69 3.51 10.10
N GLN A 61 14.45 3.66 9.01
CA GLN A 61 15.53 4.65 8.91
C GLN A 61 15.00 6.06 9.18
N HIS A 62 13.93 6.46 8.49
CA HIS A 62 13.33 7.78 8.65
C HIS A 62 12.85 8.04 10.09
N TYR A 63 12.24 7.04 10.74
CA TYR A 63 11.86 7.14 12.14
C TYR A 63 13.05 7.49 13.04
N TYR A 64 14.19 6.81 12.86
CA TYR A 64 15.39 7.10 13.65
C TYR A 64 16.04 8.44 13.28
N GLU A 65 15.95 8.89 12.03
CA GLU A 65 16.40 10.22 11.62
C GLU A 65 15.59 11.32 12.29
N MET A 66 14.28 11.15 12.47
CA MET A 66 13.42 12.10 13.18
C MET A 66 13.68 12.19 14.69
N LEU A 67 14.37 11.20 15.27
CA LEU A 67 14.75 11.18 16.69
C LEU A 67 16.12 11.84 16.96
N ARG A 68 16.84 12.26 15.92
CA ARG A 68 18.10 12.99 16.03
C ARG A 68 17.84 14.49 16.10
#